data_AF-A0AAD0A8Z4-F1
#
_entry.id   AF-A0AAD0A8Z4-F1
#
_cell.length_a   1.000
_cell.length_b   1.000
_cell.length_c   1.000
_cell.angle_alpha   90.00
_cell.angle_beta   90.00
_cell.angle_gamma   90.00
#
_symmetry.space_group_name_H-M   'P 1'
#
loop_
_entity.id
_entity.type
_entity.pdbx_description
1 polymer ?
#
loop_
_entity_poly.entity_id
_entity_poly.type
_entity_poly.pdbx_seq_one_letter_code
_entity_poly.pdbx_strand_id
1 'polypeptide(L)'
;MSVPGQATTSAPIIVVSGNHFQDKNQQGKAGQAAATASKQAKNGGKASKSGRGFGLLETLAFLIGLAIFLYPLLSAYVNYSKDSAAVDNYDQIVDALSPAQRRAMWRDAKKYDEELGKPTLRDPFKYKEVQEPLGRYYKILNVDGKGMMAYVEIPKIHVKLPVRHGTSDEVLKDGTGHIATTHVPTDNRTIHSVITGHTGEVGYMLFDNLTQLRKGDVFQIRVLKRHMSYKVDQIKVILPTDVSALQPIQNSNYVTLLTCYPYGVNSHRLIVRGHYIGDDVPPTQPEGAPIYMVWVLLALFLICLVGWYLLSRRRRNCRHELEQMEHLESRATGSGTMGEPLATIMVSHDQETRSEATRRRRLIRTRRICSALMWLLAVLGLFFAWGTVGMMMRISLLPVFDLGYRWFDTHVLYFFGISKF
;
A
#
# COMPACT_ATOMS: atom_id res chain seq x y z
N MET A 1 -50.47 -35.94 -44.95
CA MET A 1 -49.86 -35.11 -46.01
C MET A 1 -48.44 -34.76 -45.57
N SER A 2 -47.37 -34.78 -46.38
CA SER A 2 -47.11 -35.50 -47.65
C SER A 2 -45.58 -35.55 -47.87
N VAL A 3 -45.07 -36.62 -48.48
CA VAL A 3 -43.74 -36.69 -49.17
C VAL A 3 -43.97 -36.27 -50.66
N PRO A 4 -42.99 -36.09 -51.61
CA PRO A 4 -41.58 -36.54 -51.66
C PRO A 4 -40.57 -35.54 -52.32
N GLY A 5 -39.42 -36.07 -52.80
CA GLY A 5 -38.42 -35.39 -53.69
C GLY A 5 -37.11 -35.04 -52.95
N GLN A 6 -35.94 -35.65 -53.16
CA GLN A 6 -35.35 -36.49 -54.22
C GLN A 6 -34.86 -35.75 -55.49
N ALA A 7 -33.54 -35.76 -55.71
CA ALA A 7 -32.85 -35.47 -56.97
C ALA A 7 -31.48 -36.21 -57.03
N THR A 8 -31.12 -36.73 -58.21
CA THR A 8 -29.86 -37.43 -58.56
C THR A 8 -29.02 -36.52 -59.50
N THR A 9 -27.82 -36.81 -60.04
CA THR A 9 -27.00 -38.03 -60.28
C THR A 9 -25.57 -37.85 -59.67
N SER A 10 -24.43 -38.49 -59.99
CA SER A 10 -23.89 -39.28 -61.13
C SER A 10 -22.83 -40.32 -60.66
N ALA A 11 -22.29 -41.11 -61.60
CA ALA A 11 -21.14 -42.02 -61.43
C ALA A 11 -20.06 -41.75 -62.53
N PRO A 12 -18.94 -42.50 -62.68
CA PRO A 12 -18.92 -43.92 -63.06
C PRO A 12 -17.86 -44.82 -62.34
N ILE A 13 -17.72 -46.09 -62.76
CA ILE A 13 -16.96 -47.19 -62.10
C ILE A 13 -16.13 -48.02 -63.13
N ILE A 14 -14.87 -48.39 -62.81
CA ILE A 14 -13.97 -49.39 -63.47
C ILE A 14 -12.98 -49.96 -62.38
N VAL A 15 -12.55 -51.22 -62.16
CA VAL A 15 -12.60 -52.58 -62.79
C VAL A 15 -11.29 -53.01 -63.53
N VAL A 16 -10.51 -54.07 -63.20
CA VAL A 16 -10.41 -55.01 -62.05
C VAL A 16 -9.08 -55.86 -62.12
N SER A 17 -8.76 -56.70 -61.10
CA SER A 17 -7.67 -57.74 -61.04
C SER A 17 -6.18 -57.30 -60.93
N GLY A 18 -5.24 -58.12 -60.40
CA GLY A 18 -5.38 -59.37 -59.62
C GLY A 18 -4.10 -60.23 -59.38
N ASN A 19 -4.11 -61.03 -58.30
CA ASN A 19 -3.38 -62.31 -57.99
C ASN A 19 -1.89 -62.42 -57.56
N HIS A 20 -1.67 -63.48 -56.73
CA HIS A 20 -0.44 -64.23 -56.36
C HIS A 20 0.65 -63.57 -55.48
N PHE A 21 1.45 -64.31 -54.66
CA PHE A 21 1.30 -65.61 -53.94
C PHE A 21 2.42 -65.73 -52.84
N GLN A 22 2.33 -66.75 -51.97
CA GLN A 22 3.21 -67.20 -50.85
C GLN A 22 4.72 -66.83 -50.87
N ASP A 23 5.44 -66.72 -49.73
CA ASP A 23 5.66 -67.83 -48.76
C ASP A 23 5.93 -67.44 -47.28
N LYS A 24 6.26 -68.43 -46.45
CA LYS A 24 6.13 -68.47 -44.98
C LYS A 24 7.44 -68.36 -44.18
N ASN A 25 7.21 -68.09 -42.89
CA ASN A 25 7.85 -68.71 -41.71
C ASN A 25 9.25 -68.29 -41.21
N GLN A 26 9.24 -67.99 -39.90
CA GLN A 26 10.17 -68.50 -38.88
C GLN A 26 11.69 -68.28 -39.07
N GLN A 27 12.17 -67.14 -38.56
CA GLN A 27 13.24 -67.16 -37.57
C GLN A 27 13.05 -66.04 -36.53
N GLY A 28 12.70 -66.41 -35.31
CA GLY A 28 12.52 -65.49 -34.18
C GLY A 28 13.67 -65.55 -33.19
N LYS A 29 13.76 -64.55 -32.30
CA LYS A 29 14.63 -64.52 -31.10
C LYS A 29 16.14 -64.60 -31.34
N ALA A 30 16.69 -63.63 -32.10
CA ALA A 30 18.13 -63.30 -32.04
C ALA A 30 18.41 -61.78 -32.15
N GLY A 31 17.88 -61.12 -33.20
CA GLY A 31 18.29 -59.75 -33.55
C GLY A 31 17.92 -58.61 -32.57
N GLN A 32 16.97 -58.81 -31.65
CA GLN A 32 16.48 -57.72 -30.77
C GLN A 32 17.37 -57.41 -29.56
N ALA A 33 18.38 -58.22 -29.25
CA ALA A 33 19.31 -57.93 -28.15
C ALA A 33 20.33 -56.82 -28.50
N ALA A 34 20.80 -56.76 -29.76
CA ALA A 34 21.86 -55.84 -30.17
C ALA A 34 21.41 -54.38 -30.31
N ALA A 35 20.17 -54.14 -30.72
CA ALA A 35 19.65 -52.79 -30.96
C ALA A 35 19.50 -51.94 -29.68
N THR A 36 19.30 -52.60 -28.52
CA THR A 36 19.03 -51.92 -27.25
C THR A 36 20.30 -51.39 -26.59
N ALA A 37 21.40 -52.17 -26.65
CA ALA A 37 22.69 -51.81 -26.02
C ALA A 37 23.30 -50.52 -26.61
N SER A 38 23.13 -50.29 -27.91
CA SER A 38 23.66 -49.11 -28.62
C SER A 38 23.06 -47.78 -28.11
N LYS A 39 21.80 -47.76 -27.68
CA LYS A 39 21.09 -46.52 -27.31
C LYS A 39 21.36 -46.03 -25.88
N GLN A 40 21.88 -46.87 -24.98
CA GLN A 40 22.19 -46.44 -23.60
C GLN A 40 23.57 -45.76 -23.47
N ALA A 41 24.52 -46.04 -24.37
CA ALA A 41 25.89 -45.52 -24.30
C ALA A 41 26.05 -44.01 -24.65
N LYS A 42 25.00 -43.32 -25.11
CA LYS A 42 25.07 -41.92 -25.60
C LYS A 42 24.30 -40.86 -24.79
N ASN A 43 23.92 -41.17 -23.55
CA ASN A 43 23.31 -40.20 -22.61
C ASN A 43 24.21 -39.83 -21.41
N GLY A 44 25.52 -40.06 -21.52
CA GLY A 44 26.48 -39.43 -20.61
C GLY A 44 26.53 -37.92 -20.82
N GLY A 45 26.51 -37.13 -19.74
CA GLY A 45 26.86 -35.70 -19.81
C GLY A 45 25.74 -34.66 -19.88
N LYS A 46 24.61 -34.85 -19.18
CA LYS A 46 23.74 -33.72 -18.77
C LYS A 46 23.62 -33.62 -17.25
N ALA A 47 24.53 -32.86 -16.65
CA ALA A 47 24.46 -32.50 -15.24
C ALA A 47 23.17 -31.71 -14.96
N SER A 48 22.37 -32.18 -14.00
CA SER A 48 21.08 -31.58 -13.67
C SER A 48 21.25 -30.18 -13.05
N LYS A 49 20.96 -29.12 -13.83
CA LYS A 49 20.98 -27.71 -13.36
C LYS A 49 19.78 -27.35 -12.44
N SER A 50 19.12 -28.35 -11.86
CA SER A 50 17.87 -28.21 -11.08
C SER A 50 17.97 -27.27 -9.87
N GLY A 51 19.11 -27.24 -9.17
CA GLY A 51 19.29 -26.42 -7.96
C GLY A 51 19.24 -24.90 -8.15
N ARG A 52 19.25 -24.36 -9.38
CA ARG A 52 19.26 -22.90 -9.64
C ARG A 52 17.86 -22.27 -9.76
N GLY A 53 16.85 -23.01 -10.24
CA GLY A 53 15.52 -22.45 -10.51
C GLY A 53 14.73 -22.12 -9.23
N PHE A 54 14.75 -23.01 -8.25
CA PHE A 54 13.95 -22.89 -7.03
C PHE A 54 14.35 -21.67 -6.19
N GLY A 55 15.65 -21.35 -6.12
CA GLY A 55 16.16 -20.16 -5.45
C GLY A 55 15.76 -18.84 -6.10
N LEU A 56 15.62 -18.81 -7.44
CA LEU A 56 15.18 -17.61 -8.16
C LEU A 56 13.70 -17.32 -7.89
N LEU A 57 12.83 -18.34 -7.94
CA LEU A 57 11.40 -18.20 -7.70
C LEU A 57 11.09 -17.72 -6.27
N GLU A 58 11.75 -18.31 -5.26
CA GLU A 58 11.62 -17.83 -3.88
C GLU A 58 12.08 -16.36 -3.71
N THR A 59 13.18 -15.98 -4.38
CA THR A 59 13.72 -14.60 -4.28
C THR A 59 12.77 -13.61 -4.95
N LEU A 60 12.16 -13.97 -6.08
CA LEU A 60 11.13 -13.16 -6.75
C LEU A 60 9.88 -13.02 -5.88
N ALA A 61 9.39 -14.10 -5.27
CA ALA A 61 8.24 -14.06 -4.37
C ALA A 61 8.51 -13.19 -3.12
N PHE A 62 9.73 -13.24 -2.56
CA PHE A 62 10.16 -12.36 -1.47
C PHE A 62 10.16 -10.89 -1.89
N LEU A 63 10.70 -10.56 -3.07
CA LEU A 63 10.73 -9.18 -3.58
C LEU A 63 9.33 -8.64 -3.86
N ILE A 64 8.41 -9.48 -4.39
CA ILE A 64 6.99 -9.12 -4.58
C ILE A 64 6.32 -8.83 -3.23
N GLY A 65 6.50 -9.70 -2.23
CA GLY A 65 5.95 -9.49 -0.88
C GLY A 65 6.48 -8.23 -0.21
N LEU A 66 7.77 -7.94 -0.35
CA LEU A 66 8.40 -6.72 0.15
C LEU A 66 7.88 -5.46 -0.57
N ALA A 67 7.69 -5.52 -1.89
CA ALA A 67 7.13 -4.41 -2.66
C ALA A 67 5.68 -4.10 -2.26
N ILE A 68 4.84 -5.13 -2.05
CA ILE A 68 3.46 -4.96 -1.57
C ILE A 68 3.45 -4.34 -0.16
N PHE A 69 4.34 -4.78 0.73
CA PHE A 69 4.45 -4.23 2.08
C PHE A 69 4.92 -2.76 2.11
N LEU A 70 5.86 -2.38 1.23
CA LEU A 70 6.39 -1.02 1.17
C LEU A 70 5.53 -0.04 0.36
N TYR A 71 4.62 -0.53 -0.48
CA TYR A 71 3.79 0.30 -1.36
C TYR A 71 3.00 1.41 -0.63
N PRO A 72 2.29 1.17 0.49
CA PRO A 72 1.55 2.24 1.17
C PRO A 72 2.45 3.38 1.66
N LEU A 73 3.65 3.04 2.15
CA LEU A 73 4.62 3.99 2.68
C LEU A 73 5.26 4.83 1.56
N LEU A 74 5.56 4.21 0.42
CA LEU A 74 6.04 4.92 -0.76
C LEU A 74 4.95 5.82 -1.37
N SER A 75 3.70 5.36 -1.42
CA SER A 75 2.56 6.15 -1.88
C SER A 75 2.34 7.39 -1.00
N ALA A 76 2.33 7.22 0.32
CA ALA A 76 2.18 8.31 1.28
C ALA A 76 3.26 9.40 1.09
N TYR A 77 4.53 8.99 0.92
CA TYR A 77 5.65 9.90 0.67
C TYR A 77 5.51 10.67 -0.65
N VAL A 78 5.11 10.00 -1.73
CA VAL A 78 4.88 10.65 -3.05
C VAL A 78 3.75 11.69 -2.97
N ASN A 79 2.69 11.41 -2.23
CA ASN A 79 1.57 12.35 -2.08
C ASN A 79 1.96 13.57 -1.27
N TYR A 80 2.57 13.39 -0.09
CA TYR A 80 3.10 14.48 0.72
C TYR A 80 4.03 15.41 -0.08
N SER A 81 4.83 14.82 -0.99
CA SER A 81 5.71 15.58 -1.90
C SER A 81 4.94 16.41 -2.95
N LYS A 82 3.82 15.90 -3.50
CA LYS A 82 2.94 16.65 -4.42
C LYS A 82 2.21 17.78 -3.69
N ASP A 83 1.63 17.47 -2.53
CA ASP A 83 0.81 18.40 -1.75
C ASP A 83 1.68 19.58 -1.26
N SER A 84 2.92 19.31 -0.83
CA SER A 84 3.88 20.39 -0.56
C SER A 84 4.17 21.19 -1.82
N ALA A 85 4.49 20.58 -2.97
CA ALA A 85 4.82 21.32 -4.19
C ALA A 85 3.69 22.26 -4.66
N ALA A 86 2.41 21.89 -4.47
CA ALA A 86 1.28 22.78 -4.76
C ALA A 86 1.25 24.01 -3.83
N VAL A 87 1.50 23.81 -2.53
CA VAL A 87 1.56 24.89 -1.54
C VAL A 87 2.81 25.76 -1.69
N ASP A 88 3.97 25.15 -1.94
CA ASP A 88 5.24 25.85 -2.07
C ASP A 88 5.24 26.74 -3.34
N ASN A 89 4.50 26.35 -4.38
CA ASN A 89 4.16 27.19 -5.53
C ASN A 89 3.17 28.33 -5.18
N TYR A 90 2.16 28.08 -4.35
CA TYR A 90 1.24 29.12 -3.86
C TYR A 90 1.99 30.21 -3.08
N ASP A 91 2.86 29.81 -2.14
CA ASP A 91 3.68 30.75 -1.36
C ASP A 91 4.63 31.56 -2.26
N GLN A 92 5.27 30.94 -3.27
CA GLN A 92 6.09 31.66 -4.26
C GLN A 92 5.30 32.73 -5.03
N ILE A 93 4.08 32.40 -5.48
CA ILE A 93 3.20 33.34 -6.18
C ILE A 93 2.78 34.49 -5.26
N VAL A 94 2.35 34.15 -4.03
CA VAL A 94 1.96 35.12 -3.01
C VAL A 94 3.10 36.07 -2.64
N ASP A 95 4.35 35.61 -2.69
CA ASP A 95 5.52 36.41 -2.32
C ASP A 95 5.98 37.34 -3.45
N ALA A 96 5.73 36.95 -4.71
CA ALA A 96 5.86 37.83 -5.88
C ALA A 96 4.77 38.92 -5.94
N LEU A 97 3.60 38.73 -5.30
CA LEU A 97 2.55 39.76 -5.25
C LEU A 97 2.95 40.96 -4.38
N SER A 98 2.83 42.16 -4.93
CA SER A 98 3.09 43.39 -4.18
C SER A 98 2.14 43.54 -2.97
N PRO A 99 2.55 44.26 -1.90
CA PRO A 99 1.67 44.54 -0.77
C PRO A 99 0.37 45.26 -1.16
N ALA A 100 0.36 46.02 -2.26
CA ALA A 100 -0.85 46.66 -2.79
C ALA A 100 -1.83 45.63 -3.40
N GLN A 101 -1.33 44.70 -4.23
CA GLN A 101 -2.14 43.61 -4.79
C GLN A 101 -2.72 42.71 -3.69
N ARG A 102 -1.90 42.28 -2.71
CA ARG A 102 -2.37 41.45 -1.59
C ARG A 102 -3.47 42.14 -0.77
N ARG A 103 -3.33 43.44 -0.48
CA ARG A 103 -4.40 44.23 0.19
C ARG A 103 -5.65 44.39 -0.68
N ALA A 104 -5.51 44.49 -2.00
CA ALA A 104 -6.66 44.56 -2.91
C ALA A 104 -7.44 43.23 -2.92
N MET A 105 -6.75 42.10 -3.07
CA MET A 105 -7.35 40.76 -3.04
C MET A 105 -8.02 40.45 -1.69
N TRP A 106 -7.38 40.80 -0.57
CA TRP A 106 -7.99 40.64 0.76
C TRP A 106 -9.28 41.45 0.90
N ARG A 107 -9.27 42.72 0.49
CA ARG A 107 -10.45 43.59 0.54
C ARG A 107 -11.59 43.12 -0.37
N ASP A 108 -11.28 42.58 -1.54
CA ASP A 108 -12.28 42.00 -2.44
C ASP A 108 -12.90 40.72 -1.86
N ALA A 109 -12.11 39.86 -1.22
CA ALA A 109 -12.60 38.69 -0.50
C ALA A 109 -13.55 39.08 0.66
N LYS A 110 -13.17 40.08 1.47
CA LYS A 110 -14.06 40.60 2.53
C LYS A 110 -15.37 41.15 1.96
N LYS A 111 -15.31 41.88 0.85
CA LYS A 111 -16.51 42.42 0.18
C LYS A 111 -17.39 41.33 -0.43
N TYR A 112 -16.78 40.24 -0.92
CA TYR A 112 -17.53 39.09 -1.42
C TYR A 112 -18.35 38.40 -0.31
N ASP A 113 -17.78 38.21 0.88
CA ASP A 113 -18.52 37.67 2.02
C ASP A 113 -19.69 38.60 2.45
N GLU A 114 -19.46 39.92 2.45
CA GLU A 114 -20.48 40.94 2.73
C GLU A 114 -21.63 40.92 1.69
N GLU A 115 -21.31 40.67 0.42
CA GLU A 115 -22.28 40.53 -0.67
C GLU A 115 -23.02 39.17 -0.65
N LEU A 116 -22.39 38.10 -0.17
CA LEU A 116 -22.95 36.74 -0.13
C LEU A 116 -24.05 36.58 0.92
N GLY A 117 -23.89 37.20 2.09
CA GLY A 117 -24.94 37.30 3.13
C GLY A 117 -25.28 35.98 3.85
N LYS A 118 -26.13 35.13 3.26
CA LYS A 118 -26.60 33.87 3.88
C LYS A 118 -26.39 32.65 2.96
N PRO A 119 -25.44 31.75 3.29
CA PRO A 119 -25.13 30.54 2.52
C PRO A 119 -26.30 29.62 2.18
N THR A 120 -26.54 29.44 0.88
CA THR A 120 -27.42 28.42 0.28
C THR A 120 -26.71 27.05 0.24
N LEU A 121 -26.48 26.47 1.41
CA LEU A 121 -25.60 25.32 1.59
C LEU A 121 -26.28 23.99 1.17
N ARG A 122 -25.57 23.17 0.39
CA ARG A 122 -25.94 21.80 0.00
C ARG A 122 -24.74 20.86 0.19
N ASP A 123 -24.99 19.57 0.35
CA ASP A 123 -23.93 18.57 0.50
C ASP A 123 -23.16 18.35 -0.82
N PRO A 124 -21.83 18.60 -0.86
CA PRO A 124 -21.05 18.59 -2.10
C PRO A 124 -20.91 17.19 -2.71
N PHE A 125 -20.93 16.15 -1.87
CA PHE A 125 -20.82 14.76 -2.33
C PHE A 125 -22.13 14.21 -2.91
N LYS A 126 -23.29 14.77 -2.52
CA LYS A 126 -24.61 14.38 -3.04
C LYS A 126 -25.11 15.28 -4.19
N TYR A 127 -24.70 16.54 -4.22
CA TYR A 127 -25.15 17.53 -5.21
C TYR A 127 -23.94 18.23 -5.84
N LYS A 128 -23.45 17.69 -6.96
CA LYS A 128 -22.22 18.16 -7.63
C LYS A 128 -22.36 19.52 -8.33
N GLU A 129 -23.58 19.91 -8.70
CA GLU A 129 -23.86 21.17 -9.41
C GLU A 129 -24.51 22.22 -8.50
N VAL A 130 -23.92 23.42 -8.50
CA VAL A 130 -24.52 24.63 -7.94
C VAL A 130 -25.00 25.49 -9.10
N GLN A 131 -26.32 25.57 -9.29
CA GLN A 131 -26.95 26.32 -10.38
C GLN A 131 -27.12 27.80 -10.00
N GLU A 132 -26.00 28.51 -9.88
CA GLU A 132 -25.91 29.96 -9.66
C GLU A 132 -24.76 30.55 -10.50
N PRO A 133 -24.74 31.86 -10.82
CA PRO A 133 -23.67 32.47 -11.60
C PRO A 133 -22.37 32.64 -10.78
N LEU A 134 -21.63 31.53 -10.57
CA LEU A 134 -20.37 31.46 -9.83
C LEU A 134 -19.19 32.27 -10.44
N GLY A 135 -19.43 33.09 -11.45
CA GLY A 135 -18.40 33.85 -12.19
C GLY A 135 -17.64 34.91 -11.37
N ARG A 136 -18.12 35.30 -10.18
CA ARG A 136 -17.31 36.03 -9.19
C ARG A 136 -16.58 35.10 -8.23
N TYR A 137 -17.23 34.04 -7.75
CA TYR A 137 -16.64 33.07 -6.82
C TYR A 137 -15.26 32.58 -7.29
N TYR A 138 -15.16 32.07 -8.52
CA TYR A 138 -13.91 31.56 -9.11
C TYR A 138 -12.78 32.61 -9.33
N LYS A 139 -13.00 33.88 -8.97
CA LYS A 139 -12.00 34.97 -9.06
C LYS A 139 -11.49 35.44 -7.71
N ILE A 140 -12.23 35.21 -6.62
CA ILE A 140 -11.87 35.65 -5.27
C ILE A 140 -10.68 34.82 -4.78
N LEU A 141 -9.61 35.48 -4.28
CA LEU A 141 -8.40 34.81 -3.77
C LEU A 141 -7.68 33.85 -4.74
N ASN A 142 -8.08 33.77 -6.02
CA ASN A 142 -7.49 32.90 -7.04
C ASN A 142 -6.11 33.46 -7.48
N VAL A 143 -5.05 33.15 -6.72
CA VAL A 143 -3.71 33.71 -6.94
C VAL A 143 -2.97 33.07 -8.11
N ASP A 144 -3.22 31.79 -8.40
CA ASP A 144 -2.48 31.01 -9.38
C ASP A 144 -3.16 30.91 -10.76
N GLY A 145 -4.37 31.46 -10.88
CA GLY A 145 -5.22 31.36 -12.07
C GLY A 145 -5.83 29.97 -12.30
N LYS A 146 -5.46 28.97 -11.49
CA LYS A 146 -5.92 27.57 -11.56
C LYS A 146 -6.95 27.26 -10.48
N GLY A 147 -7.28 28.24 -9.64
CA GLY A 147 -8.33 28.14 -8.63
C GLY A 147 -7.84 27.78 -7.23
N MET A 148 -6.54 27.82 -6.93
CA MET A 148 -6.07 27.70 -5.54
C MET A 148 -6.33 29.00 -4.77
N MET A 149 -7.07 28.92 -3.67
CA MET A 149 -7.47 30.09 -2.87
C MET A 149 -6.63 30.23 -1.59
N ALA A 150 -6.26 29.11 -0.99
CA ALA A 150 -5.63 28.99 0.33
C ALA A 150 -4.98 27.60 0.47
N TYR A 151 -4.41 27.31 1.63
CA TYR A 151 -4.15 25.93 2.07
C TYR A 151 -4.57 25.71 3.53
N VAL A 152 -4.90 24.47 3.88
CA VAL A 152 -5.24 24.04 5.25
C VAL A 152 -4.07 23.29 5.87
N GLU A 153 -3.72 23.65 7.09
CA GLU A 153 -2.60 23.08 7.83
C GLU A 153 -3.04 22.59 9.21
N ILE A 154 -2.82 21.31 9.48
CA ILE A 154 -3.22 20.60 10.70
C ILE A 154 -2.06 19.69 11.13
N PRO A 155 -0.98 20.24 11.74
CA PRO A 155 0.25 19.51 11.99
C PRO A 155 0.04 18.26 12.86
N LYS A 156 -0.88 18.31 13.83
CA LYS A 156 -1.31 17.17 14.67
C LYS A 156 -1.57 15.88 13.91
N ILE A 157 -2.11 15.99 12.68
CA ILE A 157 -2.46 14.85 11.81
C ILE A 157 -1.70 14.89 10.48
N HIS A 158 -0.57 15.63 10.43
CA HIS A 158 0.32 15.77 9.28
C HIS A 158 -0.34 16.26 7.97
N VAL A 159 -1.46 16.98 8.07
CA VAL A 159 -2.16 17.57 6.91
C VAL A 159 -1.57 18.94 6.57
N LYS A 160 -1.11 19.12 5.33
CA LYS A 160 -0.80 20.41 4.66
C LYS A 160 -1.34 20.30 3.23
N LEU A 161 -2.60 20.69 3.01
CA LEU A 161 -3.31 20.45 1.75
C LEU A 161 -3.79 21.75 1.08
N PRO A 162 -3.74 21.85 -0.25
CA PRO A 162 -4.28 23.01 -0.95
C PRO A 162 -5.81 23.07 -0.84
N VAL A 163 -6.36 24.28 -0.76
CA VAL A 163 -7.79 24.57 -0.82
C VAL A 163 -8.09 25.24 -2.16
N ARG A 164 -8.87 24.57 -3.00
CA ARG A 164 -9.27 25.05 -4.33
C ARG A 164 -10.75 25.43 -4.40
N HIS A 165 -11.12 26.16 -5.44
CA HIS A 165 -12.49 26.57 -5.68
C HIS A 165 -13.39 25.41 -6.12
N GLY A 166 -14.57 25.31 -5.50
CA GLY A 166 -15.55 24.27 -5.83
C GLY A 166 -15.21 22.91 -5.21
N THR A 167 -16.01 21.90 -5.58
CA THR A 167 -15.99 20.57 -4.93
C THR A 167 -16.20 19.43 -5.93
N SER A 168 -15.72 19.61 -7.17
CA SER A 168 -15.77 18.55 -8.20
C SER A 168 -14.81 17.40 -7.86
N ASP A 169 -15.07 16.22 -8.41
CA ASP A 169 -14.21 15.03 -8.28
C ASP A 169 -12.75 15.28 -8.70
N GLU A 170 -12.50 16.26 -9.59
CA GLU A 170 -11.16 16.68 -10.00
C GLU A 170 -10.47 17.51 -8.91
N VAL A 171 -11.20 18.48 -8.33
CA VAL A 171 -10.70 19.31 -7.22
C VAL A 171 -10.43 18.48 -5.97
N LEU A 172 -11.32 17.56 -5.62
CA LEU A 172 -11.20 16.75 -4.40
C LEU A 172 -10.18 15.61 -4.50
N LYS A 173 -9.66 15.30 -5.70
CA LYS A 173 -8.51 14.42 -5.91
C LYS A 173 -7.15 15.13 -5.84
N ASP A 174 -7.15 16.45 -5.92
CA ASP A 174 -5.95 17.31 -5.98
C ASP A 174 -5.81 18.17 -4.70
N GLY A 175 -6.38 17.68 -3.59
CA GLY A 175 -6.36 18.30 -2.26
C GLY A 175 -7.77 18.47 -1.67
N THR A 176 -8.10 19.68 -1.27
CA THR A 176 -9.39 20.03 -0.66
C THR A 176 -10.13 21.09 -1.47
N GLY A 177 -11.45 21.04 -1.45
CA GLY A 177 -12.34 21.96 -2.16
C GLY A 177 -13.14 22.83 -1.20
N HIS A 178 -13.40 24.07 -1.58
CA HIS A 178 -14.27 24.99 -0.85
C HIS A 178 -15.70 24.96 -1.40
N ILE A 179 -16.71 24.89 -0.53
CA ILE A 179 -18.12 24.89 -0.96
C ILE A 179 -18.48 26.27 -1.53
N ALA A 180 -18.84 26.32 -2.82
CA ALA A 180 -19.02 27.58 -3.57
C ALA A 180 -20.13 28.52 -3.06
N THR A 181 -21.02 28.04 -2.18
CA THR A 181 -22.08 28.84 -1.55
C THR A 181 -21.77 29.25 -0.10
N THR A 182 -20.57 28.96 0.43
CA THR A 182 -20.13 29.41 1.76
C THR A 182 -19.21 30.63 1.69
N HIS A 183 -19.03 31.33 2.81
CA HIS A 183 -18.07 32.43 2.93
C HIS A 183 -16.65 31.93 2.69
N VAL A 184 -15.78 32.76 2.12
CA VAL A 184 -14.35 32.43 2.01
C VAL A 184 -13.64 32.74 3.35
N PRO A 185 -12.48 32.11 3.65
CA PRO A 185 -11.78 32.35 4.92
C PRO A 185 -11.21 33.78 5.00
N THR A 186 -11.93 34.68 5.68
CA THR A 186 -11.54 36.08 5.94
C THR A 186 -11.67 36.45 7.42
N ASP A 187 -11.18 37.63 7.82
CA ASP A 187 -11.36 38.18 9.17
C ASP A 187 -12.67 38.98 9.34
N ASN A 188 -13.72 38.61 8.61
CA ASN A 188 -15.07 39.14 8.79
C ASN A 188 -15.78 38.56 10.03
N ARG A 189 -16.87 39.21 10.44
CA ARG A 189 -17.78 38.75 11.51
C ARG A 189 -19.06 38.20 10.90
N THR A 190 -19.65 37.20 11.54
CA THR A 190 -20.83 36.45 11.04
C THR A 190 -20.54 35.61 9.79
N ILE A 191 -19.31 35.08 9.67
CA ILE A 191 -18.96 34.19 8.55
C ILE A 191 -18.85 32.72 8.99
N HIS A 192 -19.08 31.84 8.03
CA HIS A 192 -18.82 30.40 8.12
C HIS A 192 -18.37 29.91 6.75
N SER A 193 -17.12 29.43 6.68
CA SER A 193 -16.52 28.80 5.51
C SER A 193 -16.50 27.28 5.68
N VAL A 194 -16.70 26.52 4.60
CA VAL A 194 -16.67 25.05 4.64
C VAL A 194 -15.71 24.50 3.60
N ILE A 195 -14.68 23.81 4.09
CA ILE A 195 -13.63 23.15 3.31
C ILE A 195 -13.88 21.65 3.40
N THR A 196 -13.89 20.97 2.26
CA THR A 196 -14.22 19.55 2.14
C THR A 196 -13.10 18.78 1.46
N GLY A 197 -12.89 17.54 1.89
CA GLY A 197 -11.92 16.60 1.32
C GLY A 197 -12.42 15.16 1.46
N HIS A 198 -11.93 14.24 0.64
CA HIS A 198 -12.34 12.84 0.73
C HIS A 198 -11.82 12.14 2.01
N THR A 199 -12.49 11.04 2.36
CA THR A 199 -12.03 10.01 3.28
C THR A 199 -12.14 8.67 2.56
N GLY A 200 -11.08 7.87 2.61
CA GLY A 200 -10.93 6.57 1.96
C GLY A 200 -10.62 6.62 0.47
N GLU A 201 -10.04 7.71 -0.03
CA GLU A 201 -9.65 7.81 -1.45
C GLU A 201 -8.43 6.92 -1.73
N VAL A 202 -8.52 6.11 -2.79
CA VAL A 202 -7.51 5.08 -3.06
C VAL A 202 -6.19 5.72 -3.47
N GLY A 203 -5.26 5.77 -2.52
CA GLY A 203 -3.94 6.34 -2.71
C GLY A 203 -3.84 7.84 -2.40
N TYR A 204 -4.77 8.46 -1.66
CA TYR A 204 -4.62 9.80 -1.07
C TYR A 204 -5.31 9.88 0.30
N MET A 205 -4.62 10.35 1.35
CA MET A 205 -5.18 10.33 2.72
C MET A 205 -6.12 11.50 3.02
N LEU A 206 -5.89 12.68 2.42
CA LEU A 206 -6.75 13.87 2.50
C LEU A 206 -7.29 14.15 3.92
N PHE A 207 -8.56 13.84 4.22
CA PHE A 207 -9.18 14.03 5.54
C PHE A 207 -9.46 12.73 6.33
N ASP A 208 -8.87 11.58 5.95
CA ASP A 208 -8.94 10.30 6.69
C ASP A 208 -8.76 10.45 8.21
N ASN A 209 -7.70 11.16 8.60
CA ASN A 209 -7.30 11.32 9.99
C ASN A 209 -7.93 12.53 10.69
N LEU A 210 -8.92 13.18 10.06
CA LEU A 210 -9.74 14.24 10.70
C LEU A 210 -10.49 13.73 11.95
N THR A 211 -10.71 12.42 12.03
CA THR A 211 -11.24 11.70 13.21
C THR A 211 -10.35 11.75 14.45
N GLN A 212 -9.05 12.07 14.31
CA GLN A 212 -8.11 12.14 15.44
C GLN A 212 -8.13 13.49 16.16
N LEU A 213 -8.75 14.52 15.56
CA LEU A 213 -8.88 15.85 16.16
C LEU A 213 -9.85 15.84 17.35
N ARG A 214 -9.59 16.74 18.30
CA ARG A 214 -10.35 16.87 19.56
C ARG A 214 -10.74 18.34 19.79
N LYS A 215 -11.76 18.55 20.62
CA LYS A 215 -12.10 19.91 21.08
C LYS A 215 -10.90 20.52 21.79
N GLY A 216 -10.55 21.75 21.41
CA GLY A 216 -9.39 22.46 21.91
C GLY A 216 -8.16 22.43 21.00
N ASP A 217 -8.08 21.52 20.03
CA ASP A 217 -7.02 21.50 19.02
C ASP A 217 -7.07 22.76 18.13
N VAL A 218 -5.91 23.22 17.63
CA VAL A 218 -5.79 24.39 16.76
C VAL A 218 -5.28 23.97 15.39
N PHE A 219 -5.99 24.37 14.34
CA PHE A 219 -5.58 24.27 12.94
C PHE A 219 -5.45 25.66 12.30
N GLN A 220 -4.78 25.75 11.15
CA GLN A 220 -4.61 27.01 10.43
C GLN A 220 -5.15 26.92 9.00
N ILE A 221 -5.74 28.02 8.53
CA ILE A 221 -6.02 28.27 7.12
C ILE A 221 -5.10 29.40 6.65
N ARG A 222 -4.26 29.10 5.67
CA ARG A 222 -3.22 29.99 5.15
C ARG A 222 -3.77 30.69 3.90
N VAL A 223 -3.97 32.00 3.99
CA VAL A 223 -4.62 32.82 2.96
C VAL A 223 -3.76 34.02 2.64
N LEU A 224 -3.23 34.10 1.42
CA LEU A 224 -2.16 35.03 1.08
C LEU A 224 -1.01 34.90 2.10
N LYS A 225 -0.61 35.99 2.79
CA LYS A 225 0.38 35.99 3.88
C LYS A 225 -0.23 35.91 5.29
N ARG A 226 -1.50 35.50 5.45
CA ARG A 226 -2.17 35.41 6.76
C ARG A 226 -2.32 33.97 7.21
N HIS A 227 -1.95 33.69 8.46
CA HIS A 227 -2.00 32.36 9.05
C HIS A 227 -3.18 32.26 10.03
N MET A 228 -4.39 32.25 9.47
CA MET A 228 -5.63 32.35 10.24
C MET A 228 -5.81 31.11 11.11
N SER A 229 -5.82 31.29 12.43
CA SER A 229 -5.82 30.18 13.39
C SER A 229 -7.22 29.91 13.95
N TYR A 230 -7.62 28.65 13.96
CA TYR A 230 -8.96 28.20 14.34
C TYR A 230 -8.90 27.11 15.40
N LYS A 231 -9.62 27.30 16.51
CA LYS A 231 -9.67 26.34 17.62
C LYS A 231 -10.94 25.50 17.58
N VAL A 232 -10.79 24.18 17.53
CA VAL A 232 -11.88 23.22 17.41
C VAL A 232 -12.84 23.33 18.59
N ASP A 233 -14.10 23.67 18.32
CA ASP A 233 -15.16 23.84 19.33
C ASP A 233 -16.24 22.75 19.24
N GLN A 234 -16.49 22.25 18.04
CA GLN A 234 -17.53 21.28 17.74
C GLN A 234 -17.02 20.20 16.78
N ILE A 235 -17.24 18.93 17.16
CA ILE A 235 -17.12 17.77 16.29
C ILE A 235 -18.48 17.09 16.30
N LYS A 236 -19.06 16.81 15.13
CA LYS A 236 -20.39 16.20 14.98
C LYS A 236 -20.41 15.27 13.76
N VAL A 237 -21.17 14.18 13.85
CA VAL A 237 -21.60 13.39 12.67
C VAL A 237 -23.00 13.85 12.27
N ILE A 238 -23.20 14.18 10.99
CA ILE A 238 -24.46 14.70 10.43
C ILE A 238 -24.94 13.83 9.27
N LEU A 239 -26.25 13.85 9.00
CA LEU A 239 -26.79 13.36 7.74
C LEU A 239 -26.38 14.31 6.60
N PRO A 240 -26.23 13.85 5.34
CA PRO A 240 -25.96 14.72 4.19
C PRO A 240 -27.06 15.75 3.89
N THR A 241 -28.21 15.66 4.56
CA THR A 241 -29.29 16.66 4.49
C THR A 241 -29.35 17.59 5.70
N ASP A 242 -28.59 17.34 6.76
CA ASP A 242 -28.52 18.19 7.96
C ASP A 242 -27.41 19.24 7.83
N VAL A 243 -27.61 20.22 6.94
CA VAL A 243 -26.71 21.37 6.76
C VAL A 243 -26.86 22.45 7.85
N SER A 244 -27.69 22.22 8.89
CA SER A 244 -28.00 23.22 9.92
C SER A 244 -26.76 23.70 10.68
N ALA A 245 -25.85 22.78 11.00
CA ALA A 245 -24.62 23.04 11.76
C ALA A 245 -23.56 23.84 10.97
N LEU A 246 -23.78 24.06 9.66
CA LEU A 246 -22.87 24.71 8.72
C LEU A 246 -23.31 26.15 8.37
N GLN A 247 -24.40 26.64 8.96
CA GLN A 247 -24.88 28.01 8.79
C GLN A 247 -24.02 29.03 9.58
N PRO A 248 -23.93 30.30 9.16
CA PRO A 248 -23.26 31.34 9.91
C PRO A 248 -24.01 31.68 11.20
N ILE A 249 -23.25 32.01 12.25
CA ILE A 249 -23.77 32.44 13.56
C ILE A 249 -23.33 33.89 13.77
N GLN A 250 -24.26 34.72 14.25
CA GLN A 250 -24.04 36.15 14.45
C GLN A 250 -22.79 36.43 15.28
N ASN A 251 -22.04 37.47 14.90
CA ASN A 251 -20.79 37.93 15.54
C ASN A 251 -19.65 36.90 15.59
N SER A 252 -19.81 35.71 15.00
CA SER A 252 -18.84 34.60 15.04
C SER A 252 -18.06 34.49 13.73
N ASN A 253 -16.94 33.79 13.75
CA ASN A 253 -16.15 33.45 12.55
C ASN A 253 -15.72 31.98 12.68
N TYR A 254 -16.15 31.16 11.73
CA TYR A 254 -15.95 29.71 11.75
C TYR A 254 -15.40 29.17 10.43
N VAL A 255 -14.53 28.18 10.54
CA VAL A 255 -14.22 27.24 9.46
C VAL A 255 -14.66 25.85 9.89
N THR A 256 -15.41 25.15 9.04
CA THR A 256 -15.67 23.72 9.20
C THR A 256 -14.91 22.91 8.16
N LEU A 257 -14.16 21.93 8.64
CA LEU A 257 -13.58 20.85 7.85
C LEU A 257 -14.60 19.72 7.76
N LEU A 258 -14.96 19.31 6.54
CA LEU A 258 -16.04 18.38 6.24
C LEU A 258 -15.53 17.18 5.45
N THR A 259 -15.92 15.97 5.84
CA THR A 259 -15.62 14.75 5.07
C THR A 259 -16.69 13.68 5.22
N CYS A 260 -16.58 12.58 4.48
CA CYS A 260 -17.50 11.44 4.53
C CYS A 260 -17.27 10.56 5.76
N TYR A 261 -18.34 9.94 6.28
CA TYR A 261 -18.28 9.09 7.47
C TYR A 261 -19.39 8.01 7.45
N PRO A 262 -19.23 6.85 8.12
CA PRO A 262 -17.95 6.26 8.54
C PRO A 262 -17.14 5.78 7.33
N TYR A 263 -15.83 5.56 7.54
CA TYR A 263 -14.89 5.15 6.49
C TYR A 263 -15.43 3.97 5.67
N GLY A 264 -15.38 4.08 4.34
CA GLY A 264 -15.81 3.02 3.42
C GLY A 264 -17.32 2.82 3.31
N VAL A 265 -18.14 3.54 4.09
CA VAL A 265 -19.60 3.51 4.05
C VAL A 265 -20.17 4.86 3.60
N ASN A 266 -19.57 5.97 4.04
CA ASN A 266 -19.81 7.33 3.53
C ASN A 266 -21.28 7.81 3.55
N SER A 267 -22.13 7.20 4.40
CA SER A 267 -23.57 7.49 4.52
C SER A 267 -23.89 8.80 5.26
N HIS A 268 -22.93 9.29 6.05
CA HIS A 268 -22.99 10.50 6.86
C HIS A 268 -21.82 11.44 6.49
N ARG A 269 -21.75 12.61 7.11
CA ARG A 269 -20.57 13.48 7.11
C ARG A 269 -20.01 13.63 8.52
N LEU A 270 -18.69 13.62 8.63
CA LEU A 270 -17.98 14.14 9.79
C LEU A 270 -17.75 15.64 9.57
N ILE A 271 -18.07 16.46 10.56
CA ILE A 271 -17.73 17.88 10.58
C ILE A 271 -16.90 18.21 11.81
N VAL A 272 -15.77 18.90 11.58
CA VAL A 272 -14.90 19.47 12.61
C VAL A 272 -14.89 20.99 12.41
N ARG A 273 -15.54 21.71 13.31
CA ARG A 273 -15.61 23.18 13.28
C ARG A 273 -14.59 23.77 14.26
N GLY A 274 -13.88 24.80 13.80
CA GLY A 274 -13.08 25.67 14.64
C GLY A 274 -13.55 27.12 14.57
N HIS A 275 -13.51 27.82 15.70
CA HIS A 275 -13.71 29.27 15.78
C HIS A 275 -12.39 30.00 15.57
N TYR A 276 -12.41 31.13 14.87
CA TYR A 276 -11.23 31.97 14.69
C TYR A 276 -10.74 32.53 16.03
N ILE A 277 -9.43 32.43 16.29
CA ILE A 277 -8.78 32.89 17.53
C ILE A 277 -7.67 33.94 17.29
N GLY A 278 -7.55 34.43 16.06
CA GLY A 278 -6.48 35.34 15.62
C GLY A 278 -5.58 34.71 14.56
N ASP A 279 -4.62 35.48 14.05
CA ASP A 279 -3.58 34.98 13.16
C ASP A 279 -2.36 34.54 13.99
N ASP A 280 -1.53 33.67 13.40
CA ASP A 280 -0.21 33.26 13.93
C ASP A 280 -0.22 32.57 15.32
N VAL A 281 -1.38 32.15 15.83
CA VAL A 281 -1.45 31.30 17.03
C VAL A 281 -0.90 29.90 16.68
N PRO A 282 0.09 29.37 17.42
CA PRO A 282 0.71 28.09 17.10
C PRO A 282 -0.32 26.95 16.97
N PRO A 283 -0.34 26.21 15.85
CA PRO A 283 -1.25 25.09 15.65
C PRO A 283 -0.84 23.89 16.53
N THR A 284 -1.79 23.01 16.86
CA THR A 284 -1.51 21.84 17.69
C THR A 284 -0.57 20.89 16.95
N GLN A 285 0.48 20.46 17.66
CA GLN A 285 1.50 19.54 17.17
C GLN A 285 1.10 18.06 17.40
N PRO A 286 1.73 17.09 16.72
CA PRO A 286 1.49 15.66 16.96
C PRO A 286 1.72 15.25 18.42
N GLU A 287 0.76 14.50 18.98
CA GLU A 287 0.83 13.97 20.35
C GLU A 287 1.25 12.49 20.34
N GLY A 288 2.52 12.21 20.66
CA GLY A 288 2.98 10.83 20.91
C GLY A 288 4.34 10.49 20.33
N ALA A 289 4.41 9.36 19.63
CA ALA A 289 5.66 8.75 19.18
C ALA A 289 6.32 9.56 18.03
N PRO A 290 7.64 9.77 18.06
CA PRO A 290 8.35 10.41 16.96
C PRO A 290 8.49 9.48 15.74
N ILE A 291 8.40 10.06 14.54
CA ILE A 291 8.43 9.34 13.24
C ILE A 291 9.62 8.39 13.05
N TYR A 292 10.77 8.63 13.72
CA TYR A 292 11.91 7.72 13.65
C TYR A 292 11.60 6.30 14.16
N MET A 293 10.58 6.13 15.01
CA MET A 293 10.20 4.80 15.50
C MET A 293 9.62 3.91 14.38
N VAL A 294 9.00 4.48 13.35
CA VAL A 294 8.60 3.73 12.15
C VAL A 294 9.84 3.17 11.45
N TRP A 295 10.89 3.99 11.28
CA TRP A 295 12.16 3.54 10.68
C TRP A 295 12.88 2.48 11.54
N VAL A 296 12.83 2.59 12.87
CA VAL A 296 13.38 1.56 13.78
C VAL A 296 12.62 0.23 13.64
N LEU A 297 11.30 0.25 13.62
CA LEU A 297 10.48 -0.95 13.49
C LEU A 297 10.62 -1.60 12.11
N LEU A 298 10.72 -0.79 11.04
CA LEU A 298 11.07 -1.25 9.68
C LEU A 298 12.45 -1.88 9.61
N ALA A 299 13.46 -1.29 10.27
CA ALA A 299 14.81 -1.86 10.30
C ALA A 299 14.83 -3.20 11.04
N LEU A 300 14.14 -3.32 12.18
CA LEU A 300 14.02 -4.57 12.92
C LEU A 300 13.25 -5.65 12.13
N PHE A 301 12.19 -5.25 11.41
CA PHE A 301 11.49 -6.14 10.47
C PHE A 301 12.40 -6.61 9.33
N LEU A 302 13.15 -5.71 8.70
CA LEU A 302 14.09 -6.04 7.62
C LEU A 302 15.23 -6.96 8.10
N ILE A 303 15.75 -6.75 9.31
CA ILE A 303 16.73 -7.65 9.95
C ILE A 303 16.12 -9.05 10.15
N CYS A 304 14.87 -9.15 10.58
CA CYS A 304 14.16 -10.43 10.69
C CYS A 304 13.99 -11.12 9.32
N LEU A 305 13.59 -10.37 8.29
CA LEU A 305 13.45 -10.88 6.91
C LEU A 305 14.79 -11.38 6.32
N VAL A 306 15.86 -10.59 6.45
CA VAL A 306 17.20 -10.95 5.96
C VAL A 306 17.75 -12.15 6.73
N GLY A 307 17.62 -12.17 8.05
CA GLY A 307 18.00 -13.31 8.88
C GLY A 307 17.23 -14.58 8.51
N TRP A 308 15.91 -14.48 8.29
CA TRP A 308 15.06 -15.58 7.85
C TRP A 308 15.48 -16.10 6.46
N TYR A 309 15.78 -15.22 5.50
CA TYR A 309 16.27 -15.59 4.17
C TYR A 309 17.65 -16.28 4.21
N LEU A 310 18.59 -15.76 4.99
CA LEU A 310 19.91 -16.36 5.16
C LEU A 310 19.82 -17.75 5.83
N LEU A 311 18.95 -17.90 6.84
CA LEU A 311 18.68 -19.19 7.48
C LEU A 311 17.92 -20.15 6.56
N SER A 312 16.99 -19.68 5.72
CA SER A 312 16.30 -20.53 4.73
C SER A 312 17.27 -21.06 3.67
N ARG A 313 18.22 -20.22 3.22
CA ARG A 313 19.31 -20.61 2.33
C ARG A 313 20.24 -21.63 3.01
N ARG A 314 20.67 -21.39 4.25
CA ARG A 314 21.49 -22.37 5.00
C ARG A 314 20.77 -23.70 5.23
N ARG A 315 19.48 -23.66 5.57
CA ARG A 315 18.60 -24.83 5.78
C ARG A 315 18.40 -25.64 4.48
N ARG A 316 18.37 -24.99 3.31
CA ARG A 316 18.35 -25.64 1.99
C ARG A 316 19.70 -26.25 1.62
N ASN A 317 20.81 -25.55 1.81
CA ASN A 317 22.15 -26.10 1.58
C ASN A 317 22.38 -27.38 2.41
N CYS A 318 22.04 -27.34 3.71
CA CYS A 318 22.13 -28.53 4.57
C CYS A 318 21.10 -29.62 4.24
N ARG A 319 20.07 -29.34 3.43
CA ARG A 319 19.17 -30.37 2.87
C ARG A 319 19.84 -31.02 1.65
N HIS A 320 20.34 -30.24 0.71
CA HIS A 320 21.01 -30.74 -0.49
C HIS A 320 22.29 -31.52 -0.17
N GLU A 321 23.07 -31.15 0.85
CA GLU A 321 24.20 -31.97 1.31
C GLU A 321 23.73 -33.35 1.85
N LEU A 322 22.59 -33.40 2.56
CA LEU A 322 22.04 -34.67 3.04
C LEU A 322 21.50 -35.55 1.90
N GLU A 323 20.78 -34.94 0.95
CA GLU A 323 20.28 -35.61 -0.27
C GLU A 323 21.44 -36.16 -1.13
N GLN A 324 22.55 -35.42 -1.23
CA GLN A 324 23.76 -35.87 -1.92
C GLN A 324 24.44 -37.05 -1.21
N MET A 325 24.56 -37.03 0.13
CA MET A 325 25.10 -38.17 0.88
C MET A 325 24.24 -39.42 0.70
N GLU A 326 22.91 -39.29 0.78
CA GLU A 326 21.95 -40.40 0.61
C GLU A 326 22.01 -41.00 -0.81
N HIS A 327 22.18 -40.17 -1.84
CA HIS A 327 22.41 -40.65 -3.21
C HIS A 327 23.77 -41.33 -3.40
N LEU A 328 24.83 -40.92 -2.70
CA LEU A 328 26.13 -41.60 -2.75
C LEU A 328 26.08 -42.95 -2.02
N GLU A 329 25.51 -42.98 -0.82
CA GLU A 329 25.24 -44.18 0.00
C GLU A 329 24.51 -45.24 -0.84
N SER A 330 23.42 -44.88 -1.52
CA SER A 330 22.65 -45.79 -2.39
C SER A 330 23.41 -46.34 -3.61
N ARG A 331 24.45 -45.64 -4.09
CA ARG A 331 25.26 -46.06 -5.24
C ARG A 331 26.40 -46.97 -4.83
N ALA A 332 27.01 -46.72 -3.68
CA ALA A 332 28.03 -47.61 -3.11
C ALA A 332 27.44 -49.02 -2.85
N THR A 333 26.24 -49.09 -2.27
CA THR A 333 25.54 -50.38 -2.03
C THR A 333 25.11 -51.12 -3.30
N GLY A 334 25.12 -50.46 -4.47
CA GLY A 334 24.65 -51.03 -5.75
C GLY A 334 25.74 -51.48 -6.72
N SER A 335 27.04 -51.32 -6.39
CA SER A 335 28.14 -51.47 -7.34
C SER A 335 29.26 -52.39 -6.82
N GLY A 336 28.93 -53.66 -6.57
CA GLY A 336 29.90 -54.64 -6.07
C GLY A 336 30.87 -55.16 -7.14
N THR A 337 32.12 -54.68 -7.12
CA THR A 337 33.26 -55.28 -7.84
C THR A 337 34.45 -55.41 -6.88
N MET A 338 34.81 -56.65 -6.54
CA MET A 338 35.88 -57.00 -5.60
C MET A 338 37.28 -56.91 -6.25
N GLY A 339 38.32 -56.49 -5.53
CA GLY A 339 39.68 -56.48 -6.10
C GLY A 339 40.87 -55.91 -5.31
N GLU A 340 40.79 -55.61 -4.02
CA GLU A 340 41.92 -55.04 -3.25
C GLU A 340 42.02 -55.58 -1.79
N PRO A 341 43.18 -55.44 -1.10
CA PRO A 341 43.43 -56.10 0.18
C PRO A 341 42.57 -55.58 1.36
N LEU A 342 41.69 -56.48 1.84
CA LEU A 342 40.66 -56.25 2.86
C LEU A 342 41.10 -55.48 4.11
N ALA A 343 42.27 -55.77 4.69
CA ALA A 343 42.65 -55.22 6.01
C ALA A 343 42.78 -53.69 6.01
N THR A 344 43.46 -53.12 4.99
CA THR A 344 43.62 -51.67 4.86
C THR A 344 42.28 -51.00 4.54
N ILE A 345 41.48 -51.62 3.67
CA ILE A 345 40.15 -51.13 3.26
C ILE A 345 39.20 -51.07 4.46
N MET A 346 39.16 -52.11 5.30
CA MET A 346 38.25 -52.13 6.46
C MET A 346 38.58 -51.00 7.46
N VAL A 347 39.85 -50.68 7.66
CA VAL A 347 40.26 -49.59 8.58
C VAL A 347 39.98 -48.21 7.97
N SER A 348 40.25 -47.98 6.68
CA SER A 348 39.90 -46.71 6.03
C SER A 348 38.39 -46.51 5.96
N HIS A 349 37.63 -47.55 5.61
CA HIS A 349 36.16 -47.51 5.51
C HIS A 349 35.48 -47.30 6.87
N ASP A 350 35.98 -47.86 7.97
CA ASP A 350 35.47 -47.58 9.32
C ASP A 350 35.79 -46.13 9.77
N GLN A 351 36.97 -45.60 9.45
CA GLN A 351 37.28 -44.18 9.71
C GLN A 351 36.40 -43.23 8.85
N GLU A 352 36.21 -43.54 7.58
CA GLU A 352 35.42 -42.74 6.64
C GLU A 352 33.93 -42.73 7.03
N THR A 353 33.32 -43.90 7.27
CA THR A 353 31.92 -44.00 7.72
C THR A 353 31.68 -43.32 9.09
N ARG A 354 32.62 -43.38 10.04
CA ARG A 354 32.54 -42.60 11.30
C ARG A 354 32.62 -41.09 11.06
N SER A 355 33.43 -40.64 10.11
CA SER A 355 33.53 -39.24 9.68
C SER A 355 32.22 -38.76 9.04
N GLU A 356 31.66 -39.55 8.11
CA GLU A 356 30.39 -39.26 7.45
C GLU A 356 29.21 -39.25 8.42
N ALA A 357 29.10 -40.23 9.32
CA ALA A 357 28.08 -40.25 10.37
C ALA A 357 28.16 -39.00 11.25
N THR A 358 29.37 -38.52 11.55
CA THR A 358 29.61 -37.27 12.29
C THR A 358 29.17 -36.04 11.48
N ARG A 359 29.48 -35.98 10.18
CA ARG A 359 29.01 -34.93 9.26
C ARG A 359 27.48 -34.91 9.14
N ARG A 360 26.85 -36.06 8.93
CA ARG A 360 25.38 -36.23 8.84
C ARG A 360 24.69 -35.75 10.12
N ARG A 361 25.20 -36.11 11.30
CA ARG A 361 24.73 -35.60 12.60
C ARG A 361 24.85 -34.07 12.72
N ARG A 362 25.98 -33.48 12.31
CA ARG A 362 26.17 -32.01 12.30
C ARG A 362 25.19 -31.30 11.36
N LEU A 363 24.97 -31.84 10.15
CA LEU A 363 24.01 -31.30 9.17
C LEU A 363 22.57 -31.36 9.67
N ILE A 364 22.14 -32.48 10.26
CA ILE A 364 20.80 -32.63 10.85
C ILE A 364 20.60 -31.66 12.03
N ARG A 365 21.58 -31.53 12.93
CA ARG A 365 21.54 -30.55 14.04
C ARG A 365 21.43 -29.11 13.50
N THR A 366 22.23 -28.77 12.50
CA THR A 366 22.19 -27.44 11.84
C THR A 366 20.83 -27.18 11.21
N ARG A 367 20.29 -28.13 10.44
CA ARG A 367 18.96 -28.03 9.80
C ARG A 367 17.83 -27.85 10.82
N ARG A 368 17.91 -28.50 11.99
CA ARG A 368 16.96 -28.29 13.11
C ARG A 368 17.10 -26.89 13.71
N ILE A 369 18.31 -26.45 14.05
CA ILE A 369 18.57 -25.12 14.63
C ILE A 369 18.13 -24.00 13.68
N CYS A 370 18.50 -24.05 12.39
CA CYS A 370 18.03 -23.08 11.41
C CYS A 370 16.49 -23.09 11.28
N SER A 371 15.84 -24.25 11.42
CA SER A 371 14.37 -24.33 11.39
C SER A 371 13.71 -23.68 12.61
N ALA A 372 14.31 -23.77 13.80
CA ALA A 372 13.79 -23.13 15.01
C ALA A 372 14.00 -21.61 14.97
N LEU A 373 15.21 -21.16 14.57
CA LEU A 373 15.52 -19.74 14.41
C LEU A 373 14.68 -19.08 13.31
N MET A 374 14.35 -19.77 12.21
CA MET A 374 13.41 -19.28 11.20
C MET A 374 12.01 -19.01 11.78
N TRP A 375 11.50 -19.88 12.67
CA TRP A 375 10.20 -19.65 13.31
C TRP A 375 10.25 -18.47 14.29
N LEU A 376 11.32 -18.34 15.07
CA LEU A 376 11.52 -17.19 15.96
C LEU A 376 11.55 -15.86 15.18
N LEU A 377 12.33 -15.80 14.09
CA LEU A 377 12.38 -14.60 13.23
C LEU A 377 11.07 -14.33 12.48
N ALA A 378 10.26 -15.36 12.18
CA ALA A 378 8.94 -15.16 11.60
C ALA A 378 7.97 -14.50 12.61
N VAL A 379 7.97 -14.95 13.87
CA VAL A 379 7.15 -14.35 14.94
C VAL A 379 7.61 -12.91 15.25
N LEU A 380 8.92 -12.68 15.39
CA LEU A 380 9.47 -11.34 15.59
C LEU A 380 9.21 -10.42 14.39
N GLY A 381 9.35 -10.93 13.16
CA GLY A 381 9.04 -10.20 11.94
C GLY A 381 7.57 -9.78 11.86
N LEU A 382 6.63 -10.68 12.18
CA LEU A 382 5.21 -10.36 12.27
C LEU A 382 4.92 -9.29 13.34
N PHE A 383 5.55 -9.39 14.52
CA PHE A 383 5.42 -8.39 15.58
C PHE A 383 5.93 -7.01 15.14
N PHE A 384 7.11 -6.92 14.52
CA PHE A 384 7.65 -5.65 14.04
C PHE A 384 6.87 -5.07 12.85
N ALA A 385 6.38 -5.91 11.93
CA ALA A 385 5.52 -5.48 10.82
C ALA A 385 4.19 -4.91 11.34
N TRP A 386 3.51 -5.63 12.23
CA TRP A 386 2.26 -5.17 12.85
C TRP A 386 2.47 -3.91 13.70
N GLY A 387 3.55 -3.86 14.49
CA GLY A 387 3.93 -2.67 15.26
C GLY A 387 4.27 -1.47 14.38
N THR A 388 4.87 -1.68 13.20
CA THR A 388 5.10 -0.61 12.21
C THR A 388 3.78 -0.03 11.73
N VAL A 389 2.82 -0.88 11.34
CA VAL A 389 1.50 -0.44 10.85
C VAL A 389 0.71 0.29 11.94
N GLY A 390 0.69 -0.24 13.17
CA GLY A 390 0.07 0.42 14.32
C GLY A 390 0.71 1.78 14.65
N MET A 391 2.03 1.87 14.55
CA MET A 391 2.76 3.13 14.72
C MET A 391 2.38 4.15 13.65
N MET A 392 2.38 3.76 12.37
CA MET A 392 2.02 4.65 11.26
C MET A 392 0.60 5.20 11.41
N MET A 393 -0.37 4.40 11.87
CA MET A 393 -1.73 4.87 12.17
C MET A 393 -1.74 5.95 13.27
N ARG A 394 -1.00 5.75 14.37
CA ARG A 394 -0.94 6.73 15.48
C ARG A 394 -0.35 8.06 15.05
N ILE A 395 0.66 8.04 14.18
CA ILE A 395 1.28 9.27 13.64
C ILE A 395 0.62 9.74 12.33
N SER A 396 -0.64 9.36 12.08
CA SER A 396 -1.44 9.76 10.90
C SER A 396 -0.83 9.47 9.53
N LEU A 397 0.20 8.61 9.43
CA LEU A 397 0.80 8.12 8.18
C LEU A 397 0.05 6.91 7.57
N LEU A 398 -1.05 6.49 8.18
CA LEU A 398 -2.07 5.62 7.58
C LEU A 398 -3.45 6.07 8.11
N PRO A 399 -4.55 5.84 7.36
CA PRO A 399 -5.89 5.87 7.92
C PRO A 399 -6.03 4.90 9.11
N VAL A 400 -6.72 5.35 10.16
CA VAL A 400 -6.95 4.53 11.37
C VAL A 400 -8.07 3.51 11.11
N PHE A 401 -7.72 2.23 11.17
CA PHE A 401 -8.66 1.11 11.17
C PHE A 401 -8.65 0.41 12.53
N ASP A 402 -9.81 -0.03 13.03
CA ASP A 402 -9.90 -0.79 14.29
C ASP A 402 -9.51 -2.28 14.11
N LEU A 403 -8.42 -2.52 13.37
CA LEU A 403 -7.77 -3.83 13.19
C LEU A 403 -6.81 -4.12 14.36
N GLY A 404 -7.28 -3.88 15.59
CA GLY A 404 -6.47 -3.96 16.80
C GLY A 404 -5.57 -2.73 17.05
N TYR A 405 -5.72 -1.65 16.28
CA TYR A 405 -5.02 -0.37 16.53
C TYR A 405 -5.17 0.09 17.98
N ARG A 406 -6.38 0.02 18.54
CA ARG A 406 -6.66 0.43 19.91
C ARG A 406 -5.98 -0.46 20.94
N TRP A 407 -5.73 -1.73 20.61
CA TRP A 407 -4.94 -2.62 21.47
C TRP A 407 -3.45 -2.23 21.46
N PHE A 408 -2.87 -1.96 20.28
CA PHE A 408 -1.50 -1.43 20.13
C PHE A 408 -1.30 -0.14 20.93
N ASP A 409 -2.19 0.84 20.72
CA ASP A 409 -2.12 2.17 21.34
C ASP A 409 -2.24 2.12 22.87
N THR A 410 -3.12 1.24 23.38
CA THR A 410 -3.37 1.06 24.82
C THR A 410 -2.28 0.24 25.53
N HIS A 411 -1.71 -0.79 24.88
CA HIS A 411 -0.83 -1.75 25.58
C HIS A 411 0.65 -1.56 25.22
N VAL A 412 0.98 -1.48 23.93
CA VAL A 412 2.37 -1.47 23.45
C VAL A 412 3.02 -0.12 23.74
N LEU A 413 2.32 0.98 23.45
CA LEU A 413 2.86 2.33 23.67
C LEU A 413 2.75 2.79 25.13
N TYR A 414 1.85 2.20 25.92
CA TYR A 414 1.88 2.31 27.38
C TYR A 414 3.12 1.62 27.96
N PHE A 415 3.46 0.40 27.51
CA PHE A 415 4.66 -0.33 27.97
C PHE A 415 5.96 0.45 27.73
N PHE A 416 6.05 1.22 26.65
CA PHE A 416 7.18 2.12 26.37
C PHE A 416 7.06 3.51 27.00
N GLY A 417 6.01 3.81 27.76
CA GLY A 417 5.79 5.11 28.41
C GLY A 417 5.41 6.27 27.47
N ILE A 418 4.98 5.95 26.24
CA ILE A 418 4.68 6.90 25.16
C ILE A 418 3.20 7.34 25.18
N SER A 419 2.32 6.62 25.88
CA SER A 419 0.97 7.09 26.24
C SER A 419 0.87 7.30 27.76
N LYS A 420 0.23 8.41 28.14
CA LYS A 420 -0.53 8.54 29.38
C LYS A 420 -2.01 8.63 29.00
N PHE A 421 -2.89 8.16 29.88
CA PHE A 421 -4.34 8.31 29.75
C PHE A 421 -4.77 9.76 30.03
#